data_AF-A0A0S7XI63-F1
#
_entry.id   AF-A0A0S7XI63-F1
#
_cell.length_a   1.000
_cell.length_b   1.000
_cell.length_c   1.000
_cell.angle_alpha   90.00
_cell.angle_beta   90.00
_cell.angle_gamma   90.00
#
_symmetry.space_group_name_H-M   'P 1'
#
loop_
_entity.id
_entity.type
_entity.pdbx_description
1 polymer ?
#
loop_
_entity_poly.entity_id
_entity_poly.type
_entity_poly.pdbx_seq_one_letter_code
_entity_poly.pdbx_strand_id
1 'polypeptide(L)'
;MTVVALIMIGILFFIFRRSNTKSGDAYREPCVTYKLIILIGMLLCPIVVAAVRQCLTIQIVGWDLYYLLMVGFGEEIKYRGYFQSRINEEYGRPWEVCGICFGPGLIIVSILFGFSHMGQFGSFNPFEAQLKISPWMGLHAFCGSLFYGVIREKSGSVVPSSIAHGVPSAFGQTLARVLG
;
A
#
# COMPACT_ATOMS: atom_id res chain seq x y z
N MET A 1 9.06 -13.42 -6.84
CA MET A 1 8.06 -12.86 -5.89
C MET A 1 8.47 -12.98 -4.41
N THR A 2 9.36 -13.91 -4.03
CA THR A 2 9.97 -14.01 -2.69
C THR A 2 10.92 -12.86 -2.34
N VAL A 3 11.69 -12.40 -3.32
CA VAL A 3 12.64 -11.29 -3.17
C VAL A 3 11.96 -9.98 -2.75
N VAL A 4 10.79 -9.68 -3.30
CA VAL A 4 10.04 -8.44 -2.98
C VAL A 4 9.56 -8.45 -1.53
N ALA A 5 9.04 -9.57 -1.04
CA ALA A 5 8.63 -9.70 0.37
C ALA A 5 9.83 -9.53 1.32
N LEU A 6 10.99 -10.10 0.98
CA LEU A 6 12.22 -9.91 1.74
C LEU A 6 12.71 -8.45 1.72
N ILE A 7 12.58 -7.77 0.57
CA ILE A 7 12.85 -6.33 0.46
C ILE A 7 11.90 -5.54 1.35
N MET A 8 10.59 -5.85 1.38
CA MET A 8 9.64 -5.16 2.24
C MET A 8 9.93 -5.38 3.74
N ILE A 9 10.30 -6.59 4.12
CA ILE A 9 10.75 -6.91 5.49
C ILE A 9 12.03 -6.12 5.82
N GLY A 10 12.98 -6.02 4.87
CA GLY A 10 14.19 -5.21 5.02
C GLY A 10 13.91 -3.71 5.15
N ILE A 11 12.97 -3.18 4.36
CA ILE A 11 12.51 -1.79 4.44
C ILE A 11 11.82 -1.53 5.78
N LEU A 12 10.98 -2.46 6.25
CA LEU A 12 10.38 -2.39 7.59
C LEU A 12 11.46 -2.29 8.65
N PHE A 13 12.44 -3.19 8.62
CA PHE A 13 13.56 -3.18 9.55
C PHE A 13 14.39 -1.89 9.48
N PHE A 14 14.61 -1.35 8.29
CA PHE A 14 15.31 -0.08 8.08
C PHE A 14 14.54 1.12 8.65
N ILE A 15 13.21 1.18 8.42
CA ILE A 15 12.34 2.22 8.98
C ILE A 15 12.35 2.15 10.50
N PHE A 16 12.24 0.95 11.08
CA PHE A 16 12.36 0.74 12.51
C PHE A 16 13.72 1.22 13.03
N ARG A 17 14.82 0.85 12.38
CA ARG A 17 16.17 1.28 12.77
C ARG A 17 16.37 2.80 12.72
N ARG A 18 15.82 3.49 11.72
CA ARG A 18 15.99 4.94 11.55
C ARG A 18 15.14 5.77 12.53
N SER A 19 14.03 5.21 13.01
CA SER A 19 13.12 5.86 13.98
C SER A 19 13.75 6.07 15.37
N ASN A 20 14.93 5.49 15.63
CA ASN A 20 15.68 5.63 16.89
C ASN A 20 16.66 6.83 16.92
N THR A 21 16.67 7.67 15.88
CA THR A 21 17.44 8.93 15.91
C THR A 21 16.61 10.01 16.60
N LYS A 22 17.02 10.35 17.83
CA LYS A 22 16.36 11.33 18.70
C LYS A 22 16.12 12.64 17.95
N SER A 23 14.89 13.13 18.10
CA SER A 23 14.48 14.51 17.82
C SER A 23 15.46 15.47 18.52
N GLY A 24 16.24 16.20 17.73
CA GLY A 24 17.33 17.04 18.23
C GLY A 24 17.86 18.04 17.22
N ASP A 25 17.70 17.78 15.92
CA ASP A 25 18.03 18.75 14.88
C ASP A 25 16.76 19.35 14.31
N ALA A 26 16.76 20.69 14.19
CA ALA A 26 15.79 21.43 13.39
C ALA A 26 15.88 20.92 11.95
N TYR A 27 15.10 19.88 11.63
CA TYR A 27 14.97 19.36 10.28
C TYR A 27 14.44 20.50 9.42
N ARG A 28 15.30 21.08 8.58
CA ARG A 28 14.86 21.73 7.35
C ARG A 28 14.09 20.65 6.59
N GLU A 29 12.76 20.66 6.71
CA GLU A 29 11.86 19.88 5.88
C GLU A 29 12.34 20.05 4.43
N PRO A 30 12.85 19.00 3.78
CA PRO A 30 13.22 19.12 2.38
C PRO A 30 11.92 19.47 1.62
N CYS A 31 12.00 20.49 0.77
CA CYS A 31 10.85 21.22 0.22
C CYS A 31 9.73 20.26 -0.24
N VAL A 32 8.55 20.33 0.37
CA VAL A 32 7.36 19.49 0.06
C VAL A 32 7.12 19.34 -1.45
N THR A 33 7.50 20.38 -2.21
CA THR A 33 7.47 20.46 -3.67
C THR A 33 8.12 19.27 -4.39
N TYR A 34 9.34 18.82 -4.04
CA TYR A 34 9.97 17.74 -4.83
C TYR A 34 9.27 16.38 -4.61
N LYS A 35 8.78 16.11 -3.39
CA LYS A 35 8.03 14.89 -3.07
C LYS A 35 6.72 14.85 -3.87
N LEU A 36 6.05 15.99 -3.95
CA LEU A 36 4.83 16.14 -4.74
C LEU A 36 5.08 16.00 -6.25
N ILE A 37 6.18 16.57 -6.75
CA ILE A 37 6.59 16.42 -8.15
C ILE A 37 6.82 14.94 -8.49
N ILE A 38 7.54 14.20 -7.64
CA ILE A 38 7.76 12.76 -7.85
C ILE A 38 6.44 12.00 -7.85
N LEU A 39 5.54 12.30 -6.90
CA LEU A 39 4.23 11.66 -6.80
C LEU A 39 3.39 11.88 -8.06
N ILE A 40 3.28 13.14 -8.50
CA ILE A 40 2.54 13.51 -9.71
C ILE A 40 3.21 12.88 -10.94
N GLY A 41 4.55 12.89 -11.01
CA GLY A 41 5.30 12.25 -12.08
C GLY A 41 5.03 10.75 -12.19
N MET A 42 4.98 10.04 -11.06
CA MET A 42 4.65 8.61 -11.03
C MET A 42 3.22 8.34 -11.50
N LEU A 43 2.25 9.18 -11.12
CA LEU A 43 0.85 9.04 -11.57
C LEU A 43 0.68 9.38 -13.06
N LEU A 44 1.38 10.41 -13.56
CA LEU A 44 1.26 10.81 -14.97
C LEU A 44 2.06 9.91 -15.91
N CYS A 45 3.11 9.24 -15.44
CA CYS A 45 4.01 8.47 -16.29
C CYS A 45 3.28 7.42 -17.16
N PRO A 46 2.41 6.53 -16.63
CA PRO A 46 1.70 5.56 -17.46
C PRO A 46 0.84 6.21 -18.55
N ILE A 47 0.20 7.35 -18.24
CA ILE A 47 -0.65 8.11 -19.17
C ILE A 47 0.21 8.73 -20.28
N VAL A 48 1.33 9.35 -19.91
CA VAL A 48 2.27 9.95 -20.87
C VAL A 48 2.86 8.89 -21.79
N VAL A 49 3.30 7.75 -21.24
CA VAL A 49 3.83 6.64 -22.04
C VAL A 49 2.76 6.10 -22.99
N ALA A 50 1.51 5.94 -22.54
CA ALA A 50 0.41 5.50 -23.39
C ALA A 50 0.13 6.49 -24.53
N ALA A 51 0.20 7.80 -24.26
CA ALA A 51 0.02 8.84 -25.26
C ALA A 51 1.16 8.82 -26.31
N VAL A 52 2.42 8.70 -25.86
CA VAL A 52 3.58 8.60 -26.75
C VAL A 52 3.49 7.35 -27.63
N ARG A 53 3.01 6.23 -27.10
CA ARG A 53 2.79 4.99 -27.84
C ARG A 53 1.54 4.99 -28.72
N GLN A 54 0.75 6.07 -28.75
CA GLN A 54 -0.51 6.16 -29.48
C GLN A 54 -1.52 5.06 -29.08
N CYS A 55 -1.47 4.62 -27.81
CA CYS A 55 -2.38 3.61 -27.26
C CYS A 55 -3.17 4.12 -26.06
N LEU A 56 -3.20 5.44 -25.81
CA LEU A 56 -3.97 6.02 -24.72
C LEU A 56 -5.47 5.79 -24.94
N THR A 57 -6.06 5.03 -24.02
CA THR A 57 -7.50 4.74 -24.01
C THR A 57 -8.11 5.16 -22.68
N ILE A 58 -9.44 5.34 -22.66
CA ILE A 58 -10.18 5.60 -21.43
C ILE A 58 -10.01 4.47 -20.40
N GLN A 59 -9.80 3.23 -20.88
CA GLN A 59 -9.56 2.08 -20.01
C GLN A 59 -8.23 2.21 -19.27
N ILE A 60 -7.17 2.73 -19.89
CA ILE A 60 -5.86 2.92 -19.22
C ILE A 60 -6.00 3.95 -18.11
N VAL A 61 -6.64 5.09 -18.39
CA VAL A 61 -6.90 6.12 -17.37
C VAL A 61 -7.81 5.56 -16.26
N GLY A 62 -8.82 4.78 -16.64
CA GLY A 62 -9.72 4.12 -15.70
C GLY A 62 -9.01 3.14 -14.77
N TRP A 63 -8.08 2.33 -15.28
CA TRP A 63 -7.25 1.44 -14.46
C TRP A 63 -6.36 2.21 -13.50
N ASP A 64 -5.74 3.29 -13.96
CA ASP A 64 -4.86 4.11 -13.13
C ASP A 64 -5.61 4.73 -11.95
N LEU A 65 -6.79 5.31 -12.23
CA LEU A 65 -7.70 5.83 -11.21
C LEU A 65 -8.25 4.73 -10.30
N TYR A 66 -8.54 3.55 -10.83
CA TYR A 66 -9.00 2.41 -10.03
C TYR A 66 -7.93 1.97 -9.02
N TYR A 67 -6.67 1.85 -9.44
CA TYR A 67 -5.59 1.49 -8.53
C TYR A 67 -5.33 2.56 -7.48
N LEU A 68 -5.43 3.84 -7.85
CA LEU A 68 -5.26 4.91 -6.90
C LEU A 68 -6.41 4.96 -5.88
N LEU A 69 -7.65 5.03 -6.37
CA LEU A 69 -8.82 5.34 -5.56
C LEU A 69 -9.40 4.10 -4.87
N MET A 70 -9.54 2.98 -5.58
CA MET A 70 -10.17 1.78 -5.01
C MET A 70 -9.15 0.93 -4.27
N VAL A 71 -8.02 0.61 -4.91
CA VAL A 71 -6.98 -0.23 -4.29
C VAL A 71 -6.19 0.56 -3.24
N GLY A 72 -5.73 1.77 -3.56
CA GLY A 72 -4.98 2.61 -2.62
C GLY A 72 -5.85 3.20 -1.49
N PHE A 73 -6.79 4.07 -1.85
CA PHE A 73 -7.60 4.76 -0.83
C PHE A 73 -8.70 3.86 -0.25
N GLY A 74 -9.49 3.19 -1.09
CA GLY A 74 -10.64 2.40 -0.66
C GLY A 74 -10.27 1.29 0.32
N GLU A 75 -9.27 0.48 -0.02
CA GLU A 75 -8.82 -0.58 0.88
C GLU A 75 -8.21 -0.04 2.17
N GLU A 76 -7.34 0.97 2.11
CA GLU A 76 -6.71 1.50 3.32
C GLU A 76 -7.72 2.24 4.23
N ILE A 77 -8.74 2.91 3.69
CA ILE A 77 -9.84 3.47 4.50
C ILE A 77 -10.56 2.34 5.25
N LYS A 78 -10.85 1.22 4.58
CA LYS A 78 -11.51 0.07 5.21
C LYS A 78 -10.63 -0.60 6.27
N TYR A 79 -9.40 -0.97 5.91
CA TYR A 79 -8.52 -1.74 6.78
C TYR A 79 -7.84 -0.88 7.85
N ARG A 80 -7.29 0.29 7.50
CA ARG A 80 -6.59 1.18 8.45
C ARG A 80 -7.50 2.20 9.10
N GLY A 81 -8.40 2.78 8.31
CA GLY A 81 -9.32 3.80 8.79
C GLY A 81 -10.31 3.20 9.78
N TYR A 82 -10.98 2.11 9.36
CA TYR A 82 -12.01 1.47 10.17
C TYR A 82 -11.47 0.32 11.04
N PHE A 83 -11.09 -0.83 10.46
CA PHE A 83 -10.82 -2.03 11.26
C PHE A 83 -9.66 -1.86 12.24
N GLN A 84 -8.51 -1.33 11.80
CA GLN A 84 -7.34 -1.17 12.67
C GLN A 84 -7.62 -0.19 13.80
N SER A 85 -8.27 0.94 13.50
CA SER A 85 -8.69 1.92 14.50
C SER A 85 -9.63 1.31 15.53
N ARG A 86 -10.68 0.60 15.11
CA ARG A 86 -11.67 0.00 16.01
C ARG A 86 -11.06 -1.02 16.96
N ILE A 87 -10.16 -1.86 16.46
CA ILE A 87 -9.48 -2.85 17.30
C ILE A 87 -8.53 -2.13 18.28
N ASN A 88 -7.79 -1.12 17.83
CA ASN A 88 -6.92 -0.37 18.73
C ASN A 88 -7.67 0.54 19.71
N GLU A 89 -8.91 0.96 19.40
CA GLU A 89 -9.79 1.67 20.34
C GLU A 89 -10.17 0.76 21.50
N GLU A 90 -10.51 -0.50 21.21
CA GLU A 90 -10.92 -1.48 22.23
C GLU A 90 -9.75 -2.01 23.06
N TYR A 91 -8.67 -2.43 22.40
CA TYR A 91 -7.55 -3.12 23.05
C TYR A 91 -6.35 -2.20 23.37
N GLY A 92 -6.44 -0.92 23.01
CA GLY A 92 -5.35 0.04 23.15
C GLY A 92 -4.17 -0.23 22.21
N ARG A 93 -3.03 0.38 22.54
CA ARG A 93 -1.76 0.26 21.82
C ARG A 93 -0.63 -0.14 22.77
N PRO A 94 -0.63 -1.38 23.29
CA PRO A 94 0.30 -1.80 24.34
C PRO A 94 1.74 -1.98 23.88
N TRP A 95 2.01 -2.01 22.57
CA TRP A 95 3.35 -2.28 22.04
C TRP A 95 3.99 -1.02 21.50
N GLU A 96 5.28 -0.86 21.78
CA GLU A 96 6.10 0.21 21.25
C GLU A 96 7.36 -0.38 20.62
N VAL A 97 7.58 -0.06 19.34
CA VAL A 97 8.81 -0.43 18.64
C VAL A 97 9.35 0.80 17.92
N CYS A 98 10.57 1.20 18.27
CA CYS A 98 11.27 2.34 17.69
C CYS A 98 10.48 3.65 17.73
N GLY A 99 9.80 3.92 18.86
CA GLY A 99 8.99 5.13 19.06
C GLY A 99 7.64 5.13 18.35
N ILE A 100 7.23 3.99 17.77
CA ILE A 100 5.91 3.81 17.18
C ILE A 100 5.08 2.95 18.14
N CYS A 101 4.04 3.53 18.72
CA CYS A 101 3.07 2.80 19.54
C CYS A 101 1.99 2.18 18.63
N PHE A 102 1.78 0.87 18.73
CA PHE A 102 0.78 0.15 17.95
C PHE A 102 0.05 -0.90 18.80
N GLY A 103 -1.12 -1.30 18.33
CA GLY A 103 -1.98 -2.26 19.00
C GLY A 103 -2.25 -3.53 18.19
N PRO A 104 -3.05 -4.46 18.75
CA PRO A 104 -3.41 -5.72 18.09
C PRO A 104 -4.11 -5.51 16.74
N GLY A 105 -4.71 -4.33 16.52
CA GLY A 105 -5.28 -3.96 15.23
C GLY A 105 -4.28 -4.08 14.08
N LEU A 106 -3.00 -3.75 14.30
CA LEU A 106 -1.97 -3.89 13.26
C LEU A 106 -1.85 -5.33 12.77
N ILE A 107 -1.72 -6.29 13.69
CA ILE A 107 -1.48 -7.69 13.37
C ILE A 107 -2.76 -8.33 12.81
N ILE A 108 -3.89 -8.13 13.49
CA ILE A 108 -5.18 -8.74 13.12
C ILE A 108 -5.62 -8.27 11.72
N VAL A 109 -5.57 -6.95 11.47
CA VAL A 109 -5.93 -6.41 10.15
C VAL A 109 -4.95 -6.87 9.08
N SER A 110 -3.67 -7.04 9.41
CA SER A 110 -2.70 -7.60 8.46
C SER A 110 -3.04 -9.02 8.06
N ILE A 111 -3.43 -9.87 9.03
CA ILE A 111 -3.87 -11.24 8.78
C ILE A 111 -5.13 -11.24 7.90
N LEU A 112 -6.14 -10.43 8.24
CA LEU A 112 -7.37 -10.33 7.46
C LEU A 112 -7.13 -9.88 6.02
N PHE A 113 -6.22 -8.91 5.84
CA PHE A 113 -5.82 -8.43 4.52
C PHE A 113 -5.08 -9.52 3.73
N GLY A 114 -4.19 -10.28 4.37
CA GLY A 114 -3.53 -11.42 3.75
C GLY A 114 -4.52 -12.46 3.26
N PHE A 115 -5.48 -12.85 4.11
CA PHE A 115 -6.51 -13.82 3.75
C PHE A 115 -7.40 -13.34 2.60
N SER A 116 -7.80 -12.07 2.59
CA SER A 116 -8.64 -11.54 1.50
C SER A 116 -7.95 -11.56 0.14
N HIS A 117 -6.62 -11.62 0.11
CA HIS A 117 -5.80 -11.66 -1.10
C HIS A 117 -5.29 -13.06 -1.47
N MET A 118 -5.64 -14.10 -0.69
CA MET A 118 -5.34 -15.48 -1.05
C MET A 118 -6.20 -15.97 -2.22
N GLY A 119 -7.45 -15.51 -2.31
CA GLY A 119 -8.35 -15.82 -3.42
C GLY A 119 -8.12 -14.85 -4.57
N GLN A 120 -7.50 -15.31 -5.65
CA GLN A 120 -7.55 -14.59 -6.92
C GLN A 120 -8.83 -15.03 -7.63
N PHE A 121 -9.84 -14.17 -7.61
CA PHE A 121 -10.87 -14.23 -8.63
C PHE A 121 -10.16 -13.90 -9.95
N GLY A 122 -10.18 -14.81 -10.93
CA GLY A 122 -9.82 -14.46 -12.31
C GLY A 122 -10.81 -13.43 -12.85
N SER A 123 -11.04 -13.42 -14.16
CA SER A 123 -12.31 -12.83 -14.66
C SER A 123 -13.45 -13.46 -13.87
N PHE A 124 -14.15 -12.68 -13.03
CA PHE A 124 -15.22 -13.20 -12.18
C PHE A 124 -16.32 -13.74 -13.08
N ASN A 125 -16.28 -15.05 -13.34
CA ASN A 125 -17.31 -15.79 -14.02
C ASN A 125 -18.00 -16.64 -12.95
N PRO A 126 -19.21 -16.26 -12.48
CA PRO A 126 -19.92 -17.03 -11.46
C PRO A 126 -20.31 -18.44 -11.91
N PHE A 127 -20.17 -18.76 -13.21
CA PHE A 127 -20.43 -20.08 -13.80
C PHE A 127 -19.15 -20.91 -14.05
N GLU A 128 -17.98 -20.30 -13.96
CA GLU A 128 -16.70 -21.00 -13.96
C GLU A 128 -16.03 -20.76 -12.61
N ALA A 129 -16.13 -21.73 -11.70
CA ALA A 129 -15.48 -21.68 -10.39
C ALA A 129 -13.94 -21.78 -10.52
N GLN A 130 -13.29 -20.77 -11.08
CA GLN A 130 -11.83 -20.66 -11.15
C GLN A 130 -11.30 -19.95 -9.90
N LEU A 131 -11.63 -20.49 -8.72
CA LEU A 131 -11.02 -20.00 -7.48
C LEU A 131 -9.57 -20.51 -7.42
N LYS A 132 -8.62 -19.69 -7.86
CA LYS A 132 -7.20 -19.99 -7.68
C LYS A 132 -6.75 -19.45 -6.33
N ILE A 133 -6.55 -20.35 -5.38
CA ILE A 133 -5.98 -20.00 -4.08
C ILE A 133 -4.46 -19.92 -4.23
N SER A 134 -3.90 -18.76 -3.91
CA SER A 134 -2.47 -18.51 -3.87
C SER A 134 -2.05 -18.08 -2.46
N PRO A 135 -1.60 -19.02 -1.61
CA PRO A 135 -1.11 -18.69 -0.27
C PRO A 135 0.05 -17.69 -0.31
N TRP A 136 0.85 -17.74 -1.37
CA TRP A 136 1.96 -16.81 -1.56
C TRP A 136 1.50 -15.36 -1.77
N MET A 137 0.41 -15.15 -2.50
CA MET A 137 -0.20 -13.82 -2.64
C MET A 137 -0.74 -13.30 -1.31
N GLY A 138 -1.36 -14.19 -0.53
CA GLY A 138 -1.83 -13.83 0.81
C GLY A 138 -0.69 -13.45 1.76
N LEU A 139 0.42 -14.20 1.76
CA LEU A 139 1.58 -13.87 2.57
C LEU A 139 2.21 -12.53 2.14
N HIS A 140 2.31 -12.28 0.84
CA HIS A 140 2.78 -10.99 0.33
C HIS A 140 1.87 -9.84 0.77
N ALA A 141 0.56 -10.01 0.62
CA ALA A 141 -0.44 -9.04 1.05
C ALA A 141 -0.40 -8.79 2.57
N PHE A 142 -0.20 -9.84 3.37
CA PHE A 142 0.02 -9.73 4.82
C PHE A 142 1.24 -8.85 5.14
N CYS A 143 2.39 -9.12 4.51
CA CYS A 143 3.60 -8.31 4.72
C CYS A 143 3.43 -6.85 4.27
N GLY A 144 2.77 -6.62 3.12
CA GLY A 144 2.43 -5.28 2.66
C GLY A 144 1.49 -4.57 3.63
N SER A 145 0.49 -5.29 4.15
CA SER A 145 -0.48 -4.78 5.12
C SER A 145 0.17 -4.40 6.46
N LEU A 146 1.15 -5.17 6.93
CA LEU A 146 1.97 -4.79 8.08
C LEU A 146 2.70 -3.47 7.81
N PHE A 147 3.30 -3.34 6.64
CA PHE A 147 4.01 -2.11 6.26
C PHE A 147 3.10 -0.88 6.20
N TYR A 148 1.95 -0.97 5.53
CA TYR A 148 0.98 0.13 5.47
C TYR A 148 0.37 0.43 6.84
N GLY A 149 0.17 -0.60 7.67
CA GLY A 149 -0.30 -0.46 9.04
C GLY A 149 0.70 0.28 9.93
N VAL A 150 2.00 0.01 9.82
CA VAL A 150 3.04 0.75 10.56
C VAL A 150 3.10 2.21 10.12
N ILE A 151 2.96 2.49 8.81
CA ILE A 151 2.85 3.86 8.30
C ILE A 151 1.64 4.58 8.93
N ARG A 152 0.50 3.90 9.06
CA ARG A 152 -0.71 4.46 9.69
C ARG A 152 -0.47 4.80 11.16
N GLU A 153 0.17 3.91 11.91
CA GLU A 153 0.45 4.12 13.34
C GLU A 153 1.41 5.29 13.53
N LYS A 154 2.46 5.38 12.71
CA LYS A 154 3.45 6.45 12.78
C LYS A 154 2.89 7.81 12.37
N SER A 155 2.06 7.86 11.33
CA SER A 155 1.60 9.13 10.74
C SER A 155 0.33 9.68 11.34
N GLY A 156 -0.44 8.87 12.06
CA GLY A 156 -1.76 9.32 12.55
C GLY A 156 -2.82 9.46 11.44
N SER A 157 -2.50 9.19 10.17
CA SER A 157 -3.40 9.36 9.02
C SER A 157 -3.43 8.13 8.10
N VAL A 158 -4.55 7.90 7.43
CA VAL A 158 -4.68 6.87 6.38
C VAL A 158 -4.03 7.29 5.07
N VAL A 159 -3.87 8.59 4.83
CA VAL A 159 -3.39 9.14 3.54
C VAL A 159 -2.01 8.63 3.16
N PRO A 160 -0.99 8.60 4.05
CA PRO A 160 0.32 8.09 3.68
C PRO A 160 0.30 6.59 3.34
N SER A 161 -0.53 5.80 4.03
CA SER A 161 -0.74 4.38 3.71
C SER A 161 -1.40 4.22 2.35
N SER A 162 -2.45 5.01 2.05
CA SER A 162 -3.14 5.00 0.76
C SER A 162 -2.22 5.38 -0.41
N ILE A 163 -1.35 6.37 -0.23
CA ILE A 163 -0.35 6.75 -1.23
C ILE A 163 0.67 5.62 -1.43
N ALA A 164 1.21 5.07 -0.34
CA ALA A 164 2.20 4.00 -0.39
C ALA A 164 1.65 2.70 -1.02
N HIS A 165 0.35 2.46 -0.90
CA HIS A 165 -0.32 1.29 -1.47
C HIS A 165 -0.78 1.54 -2.92
N GLY A 166 -1.46 2.66 -3.17
CA GLY A 166 -2.11 2.96 -4.44
C GLY A 166 -1.17 3.40 -5.54
N VAL A 167 -0.21 4.30 -5.26
CA VAL A 167 0.62 4.90 -6.32
C VAL A 167 1.55 3.88 -6.99
N PRO A 168 2.23 2.96 -6.27
CA PRO A 168 3.01 1.92 -6.92
C PRO A 168 2.14 0.99 -7.78
N SER A 169 0.89 0.75 -7.36
CA SER A 169 -0.07 -0.06 -8.12
C SER A 169 -0.53 0.65 -9.39
N ALA A 170 -0.90 1.93 -9.30
CA ALA A 170 -1.27 2.77 -10.43
C ALA A 170 -0.11 2.86 -11.43
N PHE A 171 1.06 3.29 -10.96
CA PHE A 171 2.26 3.36 -11.77
C PHE A 171 2.62 2.01 -12.42
N GLY A 172 2.85 0.97 -11.60
CA GLY A 172 3.39 -0.30 -12.09
C GLY A 172 2.40 -1.11 -12.91
N GLN A 173 1.14 -1.24 -12.46
CA GLN A 173 0.16 -2.09 -13.14
C GLN A 173 -0.43 -1.42 -14.38
N THR A 174 -0.60 -0.10 -14.37
CA THR A 174 -1.01 0.64 -15.57
C THR A 174 0.13 0.66 -16.59
N LEU A 175 1.38 0.92 -16.16
CA LEU A 175 2.52 0.91 -17.07
C LEU A 175 2.76 -0.47 -17.69
N ALA A 176 2.62 -1.56 -16.93
CA ALA A 176 2.69 -2.91 -17.48
C ALA A 176 1.65 -3.13 -18.58
N ARG A 177 0.40 -2.72 -18.38
CA ARG A 177 -0.64 -2.80 -19.43
C ARG A 177 -0.32 -1.98 -20.68
N VAL A 178 0.31 -0.83 -20.49
CA VAL A 178 0.74 0.04 -21.60
C VAL A 178 1.92 -0.56 -22.35
N LEU A 179 2.81 -1.27 -21.67
CA LEU A 179 4.02 -1.85 -22.25
C LEU A 179 3.78 -3.19 -22.97
N GLY A 180 2.81 -3.97 -22.51
CA GLY A 180 2.56 -5.35 -22.94
C GLY A 180 3.20 -6.36 -22.00
#